data_AF-A0A7K0TZL2-F1
#
_entry.id   AF-A0A7K0TZL2-F1
#
_cell.length_a   1.000
_cell.length_b   1.000
_cell.length_c   1.000
_cell.angle_alpha   90.00
_cell.angle_beta   90.00
_cell.angle_gamma   90.00
#
_symmetry.space_group_name_H-M   'P 1'
#
loop_
_entity.id
_entity.type
_entity.pdbx_description
1 polymer ?
#
loop_
_entity_poly.entity_id
_entity_poly.type
_entity_poly.pdbx_seq_one_letter_code
_entity_poly.pdbx_strand_id
1 'polypeptide(L)'
;MPGFPALEQHRGTQMNLGHRAHSTAVRLSLALSAGVIVSTTLVVLPAGGAAPVPVAPTSAGAAAIYFRTTESFLVVKRRHAGRYNWTDDGCSVPPTLKVSVPALQFASTTFAAQCAQHDFAYRNFGGSLHLDRSEARRASVDRFFYRQMRARCEQPDVVRARRKTVCRLSARAFYLAVRSFGRL
;
A
#
# COMPACT_ATOMS: atom_id res chain seq x y z
N MET A 1 40.23 23.25 6.95
CA MET A 1 40.39 23.77 5.57
C MET A 1 41.85 23.66 5.18
N PRO A 2 42.24 23.49 3.91
CA PRO A 2 41.53 23.01 2.70
C PRO A 2 42.19 21.71 2.16
N GLY A 3 41.79 21.04 1.07
CA GLY A 3 40.89 21.41 -0.01
C GLY A 3 40.44 20.19 -0.84
N PHE A 4 39.36 20.41 -1.58
CA PHE A 4 38.81 19.52 -2.61
C PHE A 4 39.47 19.82 -3.95
N PRO A 5 39.70 18.82 -4.83
CA PRO A 5 39.74 19.04 -6.25
C PRO A 5 38.36 18.77 -6.90
N ALA A 6 38.20 19.43 -8.04
CA ALA A 6 36.97 19.75 -8.72
C ALA A 6 36.47 18.69 -9.71
N LEU A 7 35.28 18.98 -10.20
CA LEU A 7 34.47 18.36 -11.24
C LEU A 7 35.23 18.02 -12.53
N GLU A 8 35.01 16.81 -13.05
CA GLU A 8 35.24 16.47 -14.45
C GLU A 8 33.87 16.24 -15.13
N GLN A 9 33.64 17.01 -16.18
CA GLN A 9 32.43 17.07 -16.99
C GLN A 9 32.76 16.51 -18.38
N HIS A 10 32.16 15.38 -18.77
CA HIS A 10 32.19 14.86 -20.15
C HIS A 10 30.74 14.58 -20.59
N ARG A 11 30.18 15.39 -21.50
CA ARG A 11 30.07 15.11 -22.96
C ARG A 11 29.71 13.64 -23.20
N GLY A 12 28.49 13.25 -23.58
CA GLY A 12 27.59 13.83 -24.57
C GLY A 12 27.82 13.16 -25.91
N THR A 13 27.01 12.15 -26.25
CA THR A 13 26.77 11.71 -27.65
C THR A 13 25.37 11.13 -27.76
N GLN A 14 24.56 11.76 -28.62
CA GLN A 14 23.24 11.30 -29.02
C GLN A 14 23.32 10.18 -30.07
N MET A 15 22.12 9.67 -30.39
CA MET A 15 21.70 9.09 -31.67
C MET A 15 22.03 7.61 -31.91
N ASN A 16 20.97 6.80 -31.92
CA ASN A 16 20.85 5.76 -32.93
C ASN A 16 19.40 5.67 -33.44
N LEU A 17 19.21 6.19 -34.66
CA LEU A 17 17.99 6.12 -35.45
C LEU A 17 18.38 5.42 -36.77
N GLY A 18 18.35 4.09 -36.81
CA GLY A 18 18.52 3.28 -38.03
C GLY A 18 17.19 2.62 -38.37
N HIS A 19 16.44 3.09 -39.36
CA HIS A 19 16.56 2.88 -40.82
C HIS A 19 16.02 1.54 -41.33
N ARG A 20 15.08 1.72 -42.27
CA ARG A 20 14.19 0.81 -43.03
C ARG A 20 14.91 -0.28 -43.84
N ALA A 21 14.18 -1.37 -44.12
CA ALA A 21 14.11 -2.03 -45.44
C ALA A 21 12.91 -3.00 -45.44
N HIS A 22 11.79 -2.69 -46.09
CA HIS A 22 11.44 -3.06 -47.47
C HIS A 22 11.71 -4.54 -47.82
N SER A 23 10.63 -5.32 -47.94
CA SER A 23 10.58 -6.49 -48.81
C SER A 23 9.22 -6.53 -49.50
N THR A 24 9.23 -6.12 -50.76
CA THR A 24 8.14 -6.21 -51.73
C THR A 24 8.05 -7.64 -52.25
N ALA A 25 6.88 -8.27 -52.13
CA ALA A 25 6.54 -9.44 -52.91
C ALA A 25 5.22 -9.17 -53.65
N VAL A 26 5.37 -8.85 -54.93
CA VAL A 26 4.29 -8.78 -55.91
C VAL A 26 3.83 -10.22 -56.19
N ARG A 27 2.54 -10.49 -56.06
CA ARG A 27 1.89 -11.62 -56.72
C ARG A 27 0.60 -11.15 -57.39
N LEU A 28 0.65 -11.20 -58.72
CA LEU A 28 -0.41 -10.93 -59.67
C LEU A 28 -1.19 -12.24 -59.89
N SER A 29 -2.52 -12.23 -59.79
CA SER A 29 -3.39 -13.20 -60.48
C SER A 29 -4.86 -12.74 -60.47
N LEU A 30 -5.54 -13.15 -61.53
CA LEU A 30 -6.66 -12.53 -62.21
C LEU A 30 -8.07 -12.89 -61.68
N ALA A 31 -9.00 -11.97 -62.01
CA ALA A 31 -10.33 -12.18 -62.59
C ALA A 31 -11.58 -12.54 -61.74
N LEU A 32 -12.56 -11.65 -61.94
CA LEU A 32 -14.01 -11.84 -62.14
C LEU A 32 -14.84 -12.46 -61.01
N SER A 33 -15.71 -11.65 -60.41
CA SER A 33 -17.15 -11.63 -60.73
C SER A 33 -17.87 -10.51 -59.97
N ALA A 34 -18.70 -9.73 -60.68
CA ALA A 34 -19.56 -8.72 -60.10
C ALA A 34 -20.73 -9.41 -59.39
N GLY A 35 -20.70 -9.43 -58.06
CA GLY A 35 -21.85 -9.74 -57.22
C GLY A 35 -22.31 -8.47 -56.52
N VAL A 36 -23.52 -8.00 -56.83
CA VAL A 36 -24.19 -6.97 -56.03
C VAL A 36 -24.56 -7.63 -54.70
N ILE A 37 -23.71 -7.45 -53.69
CA ILE A 37 -24.00 -7.89 -52.32
C ILE A 37 -24.85 -6.80 -51.69
N VAL A 38 -26.13 -7.10 -51.45
CA VAL A 38 -26.97 -6.32 -50.56
C VAL A 38 -26.40 -6.50 -49.15
N SER A 39 -25.47 -5.62 -48.78
CA SER A 39 -24.88 -5.57 -47.45
C SER A 39 -25.95 -5.12 -46.46
N THR A 40 -26.64 -6.07 -45.86
CA THR A 40 -27.34 -5.85 -44.61
C THR A 40 -26.28 -5.56 -43.56
N THR A 41 -26.09 -4.28 -43.23
CA THR A 41 -25.26 -3.86 -42.10
C THR A 41 -25.92 -4.36 -40.82
N LEU A 42 -25.51 -5.56 -40.39
CA LEU A 42 -25.83 -6.06 -39.06
C LEU A 42 -25.14 -5.11 -38.07
N VAL A 43 -25.90 -4.19 -37.48
CA VAL A 43 -25.43 -3.38 -36.35
C VAL A 43 -25.26 -4.34 -35.18
N VAL A 44 -24.05 -4.88 -35.03
CA VAL A 44 -23.64 -5.59 -33.82
C VAL A 44 -23.55 -4.52 -32.72
N LEU A 45 -24.65 -4.35 -31.99
CA LEU A 45 -24.62 -3.66 -30.70
C LEU A 45 -23.56 -4.38 -29.86
N PRO A 46 -22.52 -3.69 -29.34
CA PRO A 46 -21.62 -4.31 -28.40
C PRO A 46 -22.49 -4.82 -27.25
N ALA A 47 -22.46 -6.13 -27.02
CA ALA A 47 -23.05 -6.73 -25.84
C ALA A 47 -22.54 -5.90 -24.67
N GLY A 48 -23.44 -5.14 -24.04
CA GLY A 48 -23.10 -4.21 -22.98
C GLY A 48 -22.38 -5.01 -21.90
N GLY A 49 -21.05 -4.93 -21.88
CA GLY A 49 -20.25 -5.54 -20.84
C GLY A 49 -20.70 -4.89 -19.55
N ALA A 50 -21.39 -5.66 -18.70
CA ALA A 50 -21.78 -5.19 -17.39
C ALA A 50 -20.53 -4.59 -16.74
N ALA A 51 -20.59 -3.32 -16.34
CA ALA A 51 -19.50 -2.69 -15.63
C ALA A 51 -19.11 -3.62 -14.46
N PRO A 52 -17.82 -3.89 -14.22
CA PRO A 52 -17.41 -4.81 -13.17
C PRO A 52 -18.02 -4.37 -11.85
N VAL A 53 -18.85 -5.25 -11.26
CA VAL A 53 -19.49 -4.96 -9.98
C VAL A 53 -18.37 -4.75 -8.94
N PRO A 54 -18.39 -3.62 -8.20
CA PRO A 54 -17.38 -3.39 -7.18
C PRO A 54 -17.43 -4.51 -6.14
N VAL A 55 -16.35 -5.28 -6.03
CA VAL A 55 -16.28 -6.39 -5.07
C VAL A 55 -16.44 -5.83 -3.65
N ALA A 56 -17.40 -6.37 -2.91
CA ALA A 56 -17.65 -5.99 -1.52
C ALA A 56 -16.43 -6.33 -0.63
N PRO A 57 -16.13 -5.51 0.39
CA PRO A 57 -15.04 -5.81 1.32
C PRO A 57 -15.34 -7.10 2.10
N THR A 58 -14.34 -7.95 2.28
CA THR A 58 -14.47 -9.21 3.02
C THR A 58 -13.46 -9.27 4.16
N SER A 59 -13.76 -10.04 5.20
CA SER A 59 -12.82 -10.28 6.32
C SER A 59 -11.49 -10.88 5.82
N ALA A 60 -11.56 -11.83 4.88
CA ALA A 60 -10.37 -12.44 4.28
C ALA A 60 -9.53 -11.42 3.50
N GLY A 61 -10.16 -10.54 2.71
CA GLY A 61 -9.44 -9.50 1.98
C GLY A 61 -8.83 -8.44 2.90
N ALA A 62 -9.54 -8.02 3.95
CA ALA A 62 -9.00 -7.15 4.99
C ALA A 62 -7.78 -7.80 5.68
N ALA A 63 -7.84 -9.10 5.99
CA ALA A 63 -6.72 -9.84 6.58
C ALA A 63 -5.52 -9.91 5.63
N ALA A 64 -5.76 -10.19 4.34
CA ALA A 64 -4.72 -10.24 3.32
C ALA A 64 -4.02 -8.89 3.09
N ILE A 65 -4.70 -7.78 3.38
CA ILE A 65 -4.11 -6.43 3.37
C ILE A 65 -3.36 -6.17 4.68
N TYR A 66 -4.00 -6.43 5.82
CA TYR A 66 -3.50 -6.08 7.14
C TYR A 66 -2.23 -6.85 7.53
N PHE A 67 -2.18 -8.16 7.33
CA PHE A 67 -1.07 -9.01 7.81
C PHE A 67 0.21 -8.94 6.95
N ARG A 68 0.35 -7.90 6.13
CA ARG A 68 1.56 -7.59 5.37
C ARG A 68 2.57 -6.85 6.24
N THR A 69 3.84 -6.84 5.84
CA THR A 69 4.81 -5.91 6.45
C THR A 69 4.27 -4.47 6.35
N THR A 70 4.62 -3.62 7.30
CA THR A 70 4.13 -2.24 7.35
C THR A 70 4.48 -1.49 6.08
N GLU A 71 5.66 -1.71 5.52
CA GLU A 71 6.10 -1.14 4.25
C GLU A 71 5.18 -1.55 3.09
N SER A 72 4.84 -2.84 2.99
CA SER A 72 3.94 -3.36 1.96
C SER A 72 2.51 -2.86 2.16
N PHE A 73 2.03 -2.80 3.41
CA PHE A 73 0.73 -2.21 3.74
C PHE A 73 0.64 -0.75 3.28
N LEU A 74 1.68 0.07 3.52
CA LEU A 74 1.68 1.47 3.10
C LEU A 74 1.60 1.63 1.58
N VAL A 75 2.17 0.71 0.79
CA VAL A 75 2.01 0.70 -0.68
C VAL A 75 0.54 0.52 -1.06
N VAL A 76 -0.17 -0.40 -0.40
CA VAL A 76 -1.59 -0.65 -0.66
C VAL A 76 -2.45 0.52 -0.17
N LYS A 77 -2.18 1.04 1.03
CA LYS A 77 -2.89 2.18 1.63
C LYS A 77 -2.86 3.42 0.72
N ARG A 78 -1.69 3.76 0.14
CA ARG A 78 -1.57 4.89 -0.80
C ARG A 78 -2.48 4.80 -2.02
N ARG A 79 -2.84 3.58 -2.44
CA ARG A 79 -3.71 3.34 -3.59
C ARG A 79 -5.19 3.28 -3.22
N HIS A 80 -5.52 3.27 -1.92
CA HIS A 80 -6.88 3.07 -1.42
C HIS A 80 -7.56 1.85 -2.08
N ALA A 81 -6.84 0.73 -2.17
CA ALA A 81 -7.26 -0.41 -2.97
C ALA A 81 -8.56 -1.05 -2.45
N GLY A 82 -9.63 -1.02 -3.25
CA GLY A 82 -10.91 -1.60 -2.87
C GLY A 82 -11.71 -0.77 -1.85
N ARG A 83 -12.89 -1.27 -1.47
CA ARG A 83 -13.88 -0.53 -0.66
C ARG A 83 -13.71 -0.74 0.84
N TYR A 84 -12.48 -0.67 1.33
CA TYR A 84 -12.17 -0.74 2.76
C TYR A 84 -12.16 0.66 3.39
N ASN A 85 -12.32 0.72 4.71
CA ASN A 85 -12.11 1.95 5.46
C ASN A 85 -10.60 2.21 5.61
N TRP A 86 -10.11 3.21 4.90
CA TRP A 86 -8.69 3.58 4.87
C TRP A 86 -8.32 4.72 5.81
N THR A 87 -9.29 5.28 6.55
CA THR A 87 -9.05 6.36 7.51
C THR A 87 -8.17 5.88 8.66
N ASP A 88 -7.42 6.80 9.26
CA ASP A 88 -6.67 6.56 10.49
C ASP A 88 -6.52 7.88 11.27
N ASP A 89 -6.36 7.79 12.58
CA ASP A 89 -6.02 8.93 13.45
C ASP A 89 -4.60 8.77 14.05
N GLY A 90 -3.79 7.91 13.43
CA GLY A 90 -2.47 7.55 13.88
C GLY A 90 -2.52 6.76 15.19
N CYS A 91 -1.65 7.11 16.14
CA CYS A 91 -1.47 6.30 17.35
C CYS A 91 -2.51 6.55 18.45
N SER A 92 -3.56 7.34 18.20
CA SER A 92 -4.65 7.70 19.15
C SER A 92 -4.22 8.14 20.56
N VAL A 93 -2.94 8.48 20.79
CA VAL A 93 -2.45 8.97 22.08
C VAL A 93 -2.95 10.42 22.27
N PRO A 94 -3.56 10.75 23.42
CA PRO A 94 -4.03 12.11 23.71
C PRO A 94 -2.93 13.17 23.50
N PRO A 95 -3.24 14.31 22.85
CA PRO A 95 -2.25 15.36 22.57
C PRO A 95 -1.55 15.89 23.83
N THR A 96 -2.30 16.04 24.93
CA THR A 96 -1.76 16.47 26.22
C THR A 96 -0.67 15.52 26.73
N LEU A 97 -0.90 14.21 26.66
CA LEU A 97 0.08 13.20 27.07
C LEU A 97 1.31 13.14 26.16
N LYS A 98 1.14 13.41 24.86
CA LYS A 98 2.28 13.52 23.93
C LYS A 98 3.21 14.66 24.33
N VAL A 99 2.66 15.84 24.65
CA VAL A 99 3.45 17.01 25.05
C VAL A 99 4.11 16.81 26.41
N SER A 100 3.38 16.25 27.38
CA SER A 100 3.87 16.10 28.75
C SER A 100 4.83 14.91 28.93
N VAL A 101 4.81 13.92 28.05
CA VAL A 101 5.64 12.70 28.17
C VAL A 101 6.49 12.53 26.89
N PRO A 102 7.74 12.99 26.88
CA PRO A 102 8.61 12.93 25.69
C PRO A 102 8.76 11.53 25.07
N ALA A 103 8.73 10.49 25.91
CA ALA A 103 8.76 9.11 25.46
C ALA A 103 7.52 8.72 24.62
N LEU A 104 6.33 9.26 24.95
CA LEU A 104 5.10 9.03 24.19
C LEU A 104 5.10 9.82 22.87
N GLN A 105 5.66 11.03 22.85
CA GLN A 105 5.85 11.77 21.60
C GLN A 105 6.80 11.00 20.67
N PHE A 106 7.95 10.56 21.18
CA PHE A 106 8.89 9.73 20.42
C PHE A 106 8.24 8.44 19.92
N ALA A 107 7.49 7.74 20.76
CA ALA A 107 6.82 6.51 20.36
C ALA A 107 5.76 6.76 19.28
N SER A 108 4.94 7.79 19.44
CA SER A 108 3.87 8.13 18.50
C SER A 108 4.41 8.48 17.11
N THR A 109 5.52 9.21 17.05
CA THR A 109 6.17 9.53 15.76
C THR A 109 6.89 8.32 15.17
N THR A 110 7.56 7.52 16.02
CA THR A 110 8.29 6.32 15.57
C THR A 110 7.37 5.24 15.03
N PHE A 111 6.16 5.10 15.59
CA PHE A 111 5.20 4.04 15.25
C PHE A 111 4.04 4.52 14.38
N ALA A 112 4.06 5.74 13.86
CA ALA A 112 2.95 6.31 13.10
C ALA A 112 2.43 5.39 11.98
N ALA A 113 3.34 4.77 11.22
CA ALA A 113 2.99 3.83 10.15
C ALA A 113 2.34 2.53 10.66
N GLN A 114 2.83 1.99 11.78
CA GLN A 114 2.29 0.79 12.41
C GLN A 114 0.90 1.07 13.02
N CYS A 115 0.71 2.27 13.58
CA CYS A 115 -0.57 2.72 14.10
C CYS A 115 -1.60 2.87 12.97
N ALA A 116 -1.23 3.49 11.84
CA ALA A 116 -2.12 3.57 10.67
C ALA A 116 -2.51 2.18 10.11
N GLN A 117 -1.62 1.19 10.23
CA GLN A 117 -1.92 -0.20 9.89
C GLN A 117 -2.88 -0.86 10.89
N HIS A 118 -2.68 -0.63 12.19
CA HIS A 118 -3.56 -1.10 13.26
C HIS A 118 -4.98 -0.53 13.14
N ASP A 119 -5.09 0.78 12.86
CA ASP A 119 -6.35 1.48 12.59
C ASP A 119 -7.12 0.86 11.43
N PHE A 120 -6.44 0.48 10.35
CA PHE A 120 -7.09 -0.22 9.24
C PHE A 120 -7.76 -1.50 9.74
N ALA A 121 -7.07 -2.33 10.53
CA ALA A 121 -7.70 -3.53 11.07
C ALA A 121 -8.90 -3.19 11.96
N TYR A 122 -8.75 -2.26 12.90
CA TYR A 122 -9.83 -1.93 13.84
C TYR A 122 -11.07 -1.39 13.14
N ARG A 123 -10.91 -0.50 12.15
CA ARG A 123 -12.03 0.10 11.42
C ARG A 123 -12.76 -0.88 10.50
N ASN A 124 -12.03 -1.86 9.95
CA ASN A 124 -12.61 -2.82 9.01
C ASN A 124 -13.15 -4.07 9.72
N PHE A 125 -12.44 -4.63 10.69
CA PHE A 125 -12.91 -5.80 11.44
C PHE A 125 -13.98 -5.44 12.48
N GLY A 126 -13.76 -4.34 13.21
CA GLY A 126 -14.58 -3.96 14.35
C GLY A 126 -15.50 -2.77 14.12
N GLY A 127 -14.99 -1.74 13.44
CA GLY A 127 -15.69 -0.48 13.18
C GLY A 127 -16.72 -0.57 12.05
N SER A 128 -16.70 0.38 11.12
CA SER A 128 -17.77 0.63 10.16
C SER A 128 -18.21 -0.56 9.31
N LEU A 129 -17.33 -1.55 9.08
CA LEU A 129 -17.65 -2.72 8.26
C LEU A 129 -17.93 -4.00 9.07
N HIS A 130 -17.61 -4.03 10.37
CA HIS A 130 -17.87 -5.16 11.26
C HIS A 130 -17.49 -6.55 10.72
N LEU A 131 -16.40 -6.65 9.94
CA LEU A 131 -16.07 -7.87 9.18
C LEU A 131 -15.70 -9.08 10.06
N ASP A 132 -15.20 -8.87 11.29
CA ASP A 132 -14.88 -9.92 12.27
C ASP A 132 -14.59 -9.31 13.66
N ARG A 133 -15.57 -9.33 14.56
CA ARG A 133 -15.48 -8.74 15.91
C ARG A 133 -15.01 -9.70 17.00
N SER A 134 -14.45 -10.86 16.62
CA SER A 134 -14.03 -11.85 17.61
C SER A 134 -12.81 -11.38 18.42
N GLU A 135 -12.76 -11.77 19.70
CA GLU A 135 -11.58 -11.54 20.54
C GLU A 135 -10.33 -12.22 19.98
N ALA A 136 -10.50 -13.35 19.29
CA ALA A 136 -9.43 -14.03 18.57
C ALA A 136 -8.85 -13.14 17.44
N ARG A 137 -9.73 -12.49 16.65
CA ARG A 137 -9.31 -11.50 15.65
C ARG A 137 -8.59 -10.34 16.30
N ARG A 138 -9.17 -9.73 17.34
CA ARG A 138 -8.54 -8.61 18.07
C ARG A 138 -7.15 -8.97 18.58
N ALA A 139 -7.02 -10.12 19.24
CA ALA A 139 -5.74 -10.61 19.75
C ALA A 139 -4.70 -10.86 18.65
N SER A 140 -5.12 -11.38 17.48
CA SER A 140 -4.23 -11.58 16.34
C SER A 140 -3.72 -10.26 15.74
N VAL A 141 -4.60 -9.25 15.65
CA VAL A 141 -4.30 -7.88 15.19
C VAL A 141 -3.32 -7.22 16.17
N ASP A 142 -3.64 -7.18 17.46
CA ASP A 142 -2.78 -6.53 18.46
C ASP A 142 -1.39 -7.17 18.53
N ARG A 143 -1.32 -8.51 18.41
CA ARG A 143 -0.04 -9.24 18.39
C ARG A 143 0.76 -8.96 17.12
N PHE A 144 0.10 -8.80 15.97
CA PHE A 144 0.76 -8.41 14.74
C PHE A 144 1.30 -6.99 14.83
N PHE A 145 0.49 -6.04 15.31
CA PHE A 145 0.91 -4.67 15.58
C PHE A 145 2.16 -4.61 16.48
N TYR A 146 2.18 -5.38 17.58
CA TYR A 146 3.37 -5.47 18.43
C TYR A 146 4.61 -5.95 17.67
N ARG A 147 4.49 -7.00 16.84
CA ARG A 147 5.62 -7.50 16.04
C ARG A 147 6.14 -6.44 15.06
N GLN A 148 5.25 -5.71 14.40
CA GLN A 148 5.63 -4.65 13.47
C GLN A 148 6.33 -3.48 14.18
N MET A 149 5.85 -3.06 15.36
CA MET A 149 6.56 -2.06 16.17
C MET A 149 7.93 -2.56 16.62
N ARG A 150 8.05 -3.84 17.00
CA ARG A 150 9.33 -4.44 17.35
C ARG A 150 10.30 -4.46 16.17
N ALA A 151 9.85 -4.78 14.97
CA ALA A 151 10.67 -4.72 13.76
C ALA A 151 11.13 -3.28 13.48
N ARG A 152 10.25 -2.28 13.65
CA ARG A 152 10.62 -0.86 13.53
C ARG A 152 11.75 -0.45 14.46
N CYS A 153 11.81 -1.02 15.67
CA CYS A 153 12.88 -0.77 16.63
C CYS A 153 14.25 -1.36 16.27
N GLU A 154 14.30 -2.25 15.28
CA GLU A 154 15.54 -2.82 14.76
C GLU A 154 16.13 -2.02 13.59
N GLN A 155 15.40 -1.03 13.08
CA GLN A 155 15.83 -0.23 11.95
C GLN A 155 17.09 0.60 12.26
N PRO A 156 18.01 0.79 11.29
CA PRO A 156 19.31 1.41 11.52
C PRO A 156 19.24 2.81 12.15
N ASP A 157 18.23 3.60 11.82
CA ASP A 157 18.04 4.96 12.36
C ASP A 157 17.77 4.94 13.87
N VAL A 158 16.94 4.01 14.35
CA VAL A 158 16.62 3.85 15.78
C VAL A 158 17.82 3.30 16.55
N VAL A 159 18.52 2.34 15.96
CA VAL A 159 19.70 1.70 16.57
C VAL A 159 20.85 2.69 16.68
N ARG A 160 21.17 3.40 15.60
CA ARG A 160 22.23 4.42 15.56
C ARG A 160 21.96 5.57 16.52
N ALA A 161 20.68 5.95 16.69
CA ALA A 161 20.28 6.94 17.69
C ALA A 161 20.36 6.42 19.14
N ARG A 162 20.77 5.16 19.37
CA ARG A 162 20.81 4.49 20.70
C ARG A 162 19.44 4.44 21.40
N ARG A 163 18.33 4.45 20.65
CA ARG A 163 16.95 4.48 21.18
C ARG A 163 16.27 3.12 21.21
N LYS A 164 16.97 2.04 20.84
CA LYS A 164 16.43 0.68 20.71
C LYS A 164 15.67 0.20 21.95
N THR A 165 16.23 0.38 23.15
CA THR A 165 15.60 -0.05 24.41
C THR A 165 14.30 0.71 24.67
N VAL A 166 14.34 2.05 24.59
CA VAL A 166 13.14 2.90 24.74
C VAL A 166 12.09 2.54 23.71
N CYS A 167 12.46 2.36 22.44
CA CYS A 167 11.54 1.94 21.38
C CYS A 167 10.84 0.62 21.74
N ARG A 168 11.59 -0.40 22.15
CA ARG A 168 11.04 -1.72 22.50
C ARG A 168 10.11 -1.65 23.72
N LEU A 169 10.44 -0.83 24.72
CA LEU A 169 9.57 -0.59 25.88
C LEU A 169 8.28 0.10 25.45
N SER A 170 8.36 1.13 24.61
CA SER A 170 7.18 1.81 24.06
C SER A 170 6.31 0.87 23.23
N ALA A 171 6.89 0.01 22.39
CA ALA A 171 6.15 -1.00 21.63
C ALA A 171 5.36 -1.94 22.55
N ARG A 172 5.98 -2.36 23.67
CA ARG A 172 5.30 -3.18 24.69
C ARG A 172 4.17 -2.41 25.36
N ALA A 173 4.40 -1.15 25.73
CA ALA A 173 3.38 -0.30 26.36
C ALA A 173 2.15 -0.11 25.44
N PHE A 174 2.37 0.17 24.16
CA PHE A 174 1.30 0.29 23.17
C PHE A 174 0.52 -1.02 23.02
N TYR A 175 1.22 -2.16 22.92
CA TYR A 175 0.57 -3.47 22.87
C TYR A 175 -0.31 -3.73 24.11
N LEU A 176 0.21 -3.47 25.31
CA LEU A 176 -0.55 -3.64 26.55
C LEU A 176 -1.75 -2.69 26.61
N ALA A 177 -1.61 -1.45 26.13
CA ALA A 177 -2.70 -0.48 26.07
C ALA A 177 -3.82 -0.97 25.15
N VAL A 178 -3.53 -1.38 23.91
CA VAL A 178 -4.58 -1.86 22.99
C VAL A 178 -5.20 -3.18 23.47
N ARG A 179 -4.44 -4.06 24.13
CA ARG A 179 -5.00 -5.28 24.74
C ARG A 179 -5.99 -4.97 25.85
N SER A 180 -5.71 -3.94 26.65
CA SER A 180 -6.50 -3.57 27.84
C SER A 180 -7.71 -2.70 27.51
N PHE A 181 -7.56 -1.76 26.56
CA PHE A 181 -8.57 -0.73 26.28
C PHE A 181 -9.19 -0.82 24.88
N GLY A 182 -8.50 -1.47 23.94
CA GLY A 182 -8.99 -1.64 22.58
C GLY A 182 -10.19 -2.59 22.50
N ARG A 183 -11.14 -2.27 21.64
CA ARG A 183 -12.33 -3.08 21.34
C ARG A 183 -12.53 -3.12 19.82
N LEU A 184 -12.84 -4.30 19.28
CA LEU A 184 -13.38 -4.45 17.93
C LEU A 184 -14.90 -4.37 18.00
#